data_AF-A0A7L7L3U3-F1
#
_entry.id   AF-A0A7L7L3U3-F1
#
_cell.length_a   1.000
_cell.length_b   1.000
_cell.length_c   1.000
_cell.angle_alpha   90.00
_cell.angle_beta   90.00
_cell.angle_gamma   90.00
#
_symmetry.space_group_name_H-M   'P 1'
#
loop_
_entity.id
_entity.type
_entity.pdbx_description
1 polymer ?
#
loop_
_entity_poly.entity_id
_entity_poly.type
_entity_poly.pdbx_seq_one_letter_code
_entity_poly.pdbx_strand_id
1 'polypeptide(L)'
;MKSILQKIIAQNKQQEKETADAMQAEIKDPQTSDSRRSFLKKSALGGISLGAFMGLSFEDTIAQTTSKVKRASNPSELKITDMRYALTSVLGGTAIIRIDTNQGIYGLGEVRDGADPRYALMLKSRILGMNPCNVEMIFKAIKQFGGQSRQAGGVCAVEMALWDLCGKAYNVPAWQLLGGRYRDKVRLYADTPEAGSPEEQAKLIKFRTEDQGYTWLKMDISIGELKGKPGTVVNSKFWENAQGNLAQWGDQSNYMSYGNTLHPFTQIQITDKGFEELAKIAENVRSMVGYDIPISTDHYGHFDHNNGIRLGKALEKYRLAWLEDIISWEYTDHWKTISDALETPTTTGEDIYLLKYFKPLIDKKAVDIIHPDLASSGGLLETKRIGDYAEEAGIAMAMHQAGTPVSFMANVHCAAATQNFLALEHHSVDLPWWESLVKTTDGRKMITKGYANVPLSAPGLGIELNEDVVKQHLDKRDKTFFAPTKEWDERRSHDRIFS
;
A
#
# COMPACT_ATOMS: atom_id res chain seq x y z
N MET A 1 54.65 9.21 -39.55
CA MET A 1 53.97 9.03 -38.24
C MET A 1 54.85 9.32 -37.02
N LYS A 2 56.11 8.83 -36.92
CA LYS A 2 56.96 9.07 -35.74
C LYS A 2 57.31 10.55 -35.44
N SER A 3 57.49 11.42 -36.45
CA SER A 3 57.88 12.83 -36.21
C SER A 3 56.75 13.75 -35.78
N ILE A 4 55.50 13.47 -36.16
CA ILE A 4 54.31 14.23 -35.75
C ILE A 4 53.97 13.92 -34.29
N LEU A 5 54.05 12.63 -33.91
CA LEU A 5 53.81 12.21 -32.53
C LEU A 5 54.84 12.83 -31.57
N GLN A 6 56.10 12.92 -31.98
CA GLN A 6 57.16 13.58 -31.18
C GLN A 6 56.92 15.09 -31.02
N LYS A 7 56.40 15.78 -32.05
CA LYS A 7 56.01 17.20 -31.95
C LYS A 7 54.84 17.41 -31.00
N ILE A 8 53.81 16.56 -31.07
CA ILE A 8 52.65 16.63 -30.17
C ILE A 8 53.08 16.38 -28.73
N ILE A 9 53.94 15.37 -28.48
CA ILE A 9 54.45 15.09 -27.15
C ILE A 9 55.30 16.26 -26.61
N ALA A 10 56.11 16.90 -27.45
CA ALA A 10 56.90 18.06 -27.04
C ALA A 10 56.03 19.29 -26.75
N GLN A 11 54.99 19.54 -27.56
CA GLN A 11 54.02 20.60 -27.32
C GLN A 11 53.21 20.37 -26.04
N ASN A 12 52.74 19.15 -25.81
CA ASN A 12 51.99 18.82 -24.60
C ASN A 12 52.86 18.97 -23.35
N LYS A 13 54.12 18.50 -23.37
CA LYS A 13 55.04 18.70 -22.24
C LYS A 13 55.33 20.17 -21.95
N GLN A 14 55.43 20.99 -22.99
CA GLN A 14 55.63 22.43 -22.83
C GLN A 14 54.38 23.08 -22.20
N GLN A 15 53.19 22.71 -22.68
CA GLN A 15 51.92 23.22 -22.16
C GLN A 15 51.65 22.77 -20.71
N GLU A 16 51.97 21.53 -20.38
CA GLU A 16 51.89 21.01 -19.01
C GLU A 16 52.83 21.77 -18.07
N LYS A 17 54.05 22.07 -18.52
CA LYS A 17 55.03 22.84 -17.75
C LYS A 17 54.57 24.28 -17.53
N GLU A 18 54.08 24.95 -18.57
CA GLU A 18 53.54 26.31 -18.49
C GLU A 18 52.33 26.38 -17.55
N THR A 19 51.47 25.36 -17.58
CA THR A 19 50.31 25.26 -16.68
C THR A 19 50.75 25.03 -15.23
N ALA A 20 51.74 24.16 -14.99
CA ALA A 20 52.27 23.91 -13.66
C ALA A 20 52.98 25.13 -13.07
N ASP A 21 53.74 25.86 -13.88
CA ASP A 21 54.44 27.08 -13.47
C ASP A 21 53.43 28.21 -13.17
N ALA A 22 52.36 28.35 -13.97
CA ALA A 22 51.27 29.29 -13.70
C ALA A 22 50.52 28.96 -12.39
N MET A 23 50.21 27.69 -12.14
CA MET A 23 49.59 27.24 -10.88
C MET A 23 50.49 27.48 -9.67
N GLN A 24 51.80 27.26 -9.80
CA GLN A 24 52.77 27.54 -8.74
C GLN A 24 52.93 29.03 -8.47
N ALA A 25 52.84 29.87 -9.50
CA ALA A 25 52.86 31.32 -9.36
C ALA A 25 51.59 31.83 -8.63
N GLU A 26 50.42 31.29 -8.97
CA GLU A 26 49.14 31.62 -8.33
C GLU A 26 49.11 31.17 -6.85
N ILE A 27 49.62 29.97 -6.53
CA ILE A 27 49.73 29.47 -5.14
C ILE A 27 50.66 30.32 -4.27
N LYS A 28 51.67 30.96 -4.88
CA LYS A 28 52.66 31.79 -4.17
C LYS A 28 52.25 33.26 -4.09
N ASP A 29 51.15 33.66 -4.72
CA ASP A 29 50.65 35.04 -4.67
C ASP A 29 50.01 35.33 -3.30
N PRO A 30 50.58 36.24 -2.49
CA PRO A 30 50.04 36.59 -1.17
C PRO A 30 48.66 37.27 -1.21
N GLN A 31 48.10 37.60 -2.39
CA GLN A 31 46.71 38.06 -2.57
C GLN A 31 45.71 36.93 -2.83
N THR A 32 46.13 35.65 -2.97
CA THR A 32 45.20 34.52 -3.06
C THR A 32 44.62 34.14 -1.70
N SER A 33 43.80 35.02 -1.13
CA SER A 33 42.88 34.69 -0.05
C SER A 33 41.56 34.19 -0.62
N ASP A 34 41.44 32.88 -0.87
CA ASP A 34 40.18 32.15 -0.73
C ASP A 34 40.34 30.65 -1.03
N SER A 35 40.05 29.83 -0.02
CA SER A 35 40.28 28.38 -0.02
C SER A 35 39.62 27.64 -1.21
N ARG A 36 40.13 26.44 -1.54
CA ARG A 36 39.55 25.45 -2.48
C ARG A 36 38.03 25.23 -2.31
N ARG A 37 37.47 25.55 -1.13
CA ARG A 37 36.03 25.52 -0.80
C ARG A 37 35.23 26.60 -1.53
N SER A 38 35.80 27.77 -1.78
CA SER A 38 35.22 28.87 -2.57
C SER A 38 35.16 28.51 -4.05
N PHE A 39 36.25 27.94 -4.58
CA PHE A 39 36.31 27.44 -5.95
C PHE A 39 35.29 26.32 -6.20
N LEU A 40 35.24 25.29 -5.33
CA LEU A 40 34.26 24.19 -5.45
C LEU A 40 32.81 24.66 -5.34
N LYS A 41 32.52 25.68 -4.52
CA LYS A 41 31.19 26.31 -4.45
C LYS A 41 30.81 27.04 -5.74
N LYS A 42 31.78 27.69 -6.40
CA LYS A 42 31.55 28.41 -7.68
C LYS A 42 31.47 27.45 -8.87
N SER A 43 32.22 26.34 -8.86
CA SER A 43 32.19 25.34 -9.94
C SER A 43 31.01 24.34 -9.85
N ALA A 44 30.32 24.25 -8.70
CA ALA A 44 29.09 23.48 -8.57
C ALA A 44 27.90 24.06 -9.37
N LEU A 45 28.05 25.26 -9.95
CA LEU A 45 27.12 25.88 -10.90
C LEU A 45 27.34 25.42 -12.36
N GLY A 46 27.88 24.21 -12.53
CA GLY A 46 28.27 23.64 -13.82
C GLY A 46 27.18 23.79 -14.89
N GLY A 47 27.42 24.69 -15.84
CA GLY A 47 26.66 24.77 -17.10
C GLY A 47 25.99 26.11 -17.43
N ILE A 48 26.08 27.15 -16.59
CA ILE A 48 25.50 28.46 -16.91
C ILE A 48 26.61 29.51 -17.04
N SER A 49 26.61 30.23 -18.16
CA SER A 49 27.61 31.24 -18.51
C SER A 49 27.83 32.24 -17.37
N LEU A 50 29.03 32.21 -16.77
CA LEU A 50 29.46 33.09 -15.67
C LEU A 50 29.31 34.60 -15.97
N GLY A 51 29.20 34.98 -17.25
CA GLY A 51 29.03 36.38 -17.67
C GLY A 51 27.67 37.01 -17.30
N ALA A 52 26.60 36.21 -17.17
CA ALA A 52 25.24 36.76 -17.00
C ALA A 52 24.89 37.14 -15.55
N PHE A 53 25.73 36.75 -14.58
CA PHE A 53 25.46 36.93 -13.14
C PHE A 53 26.58 37.72 -12.42
N MET A 54 27.52 38.30 -13.16
CA MET A 54 28.56 39.18 -12.60
C MET A 54 27.91 40.49 -12.10
N GLY A 55 27.65 40.56 -10.80
CA GLY A 55 27.07 41.73 -10.14
C GLY A 55 25.94 41.41 -9.16
N LEU A 56 25.44 40.18 -9.15
CA LEU A 56 24.43 39.72 -8.20
C LEU A 56 25.09 39.17 -6.93
N SER A 57 24.39 39.31 -5.80
CA SER A 57 24.80 38.62 -4.57
C SER A 57 24.75 37.11 -4.79
N PHE A 58 25.44 36.35 -3.93
CA PHE A 58 25.40 34.89 -3.97
C PHE A 58 23.96 34.37 -3.81
N GLU A 59 23.17 35.02 -2.96
CA GLU A 59 21.76 34.71 -2.70
C GLU A 59 20.90 34.96 -3.93
N ASP A 60 21.06 36.11 -4.60
CA ASP A 60 20.34 36.44 -5.83
C ASP A 60 20.72 35.51 -6.99
N THR A 61 22.00 35.13 -7.08
CA THR A 61 22.48 34.17 -8.07
C THR A 61 21.84 32.80 -7.86
N ILE A 62 21.72 32.33 -6.61
CA ILE A 62 20.98 31.10 -6.29
C ILE A 62 19.50 31.26 -6.60
N ALA A 63 18.85 32.34 -6.15
CA ALA A 63 17.43 32.57 -6.39
C ALA A 63 17.10 32.58 -7.89
N GLN A 64 17.95 33.22 -8.70
CA GLN A 64 17.74 33.34 -10.13
C GLN A 64 18.10 32.06 -10.89
N THR A 65 19.17 31.34 -10.51
CA THR A 65 19.53 30.05 -11.12
C THR A 65 18.56 28.93 -10.73
N THR A 66 17.96 29.01 -9.54
CA THR A 66 16.95 28.04 -9.06
C THR A 66 15.52 28.45 -9.38
N SER A 67 15.28 29.67 -9.88
CA SER A 67 13.94 30.20 -10.21
C SER A 67 13.16 29.35 -11.23
N LYS A 68 13.87 28.62 -12.10
CA LYS A 68 13.27 27.70 -13.08
C LYS A 68 13.11 26.27 -12.56
N VAL A 69 13.65 25.95 -11.38
CA VAL A 69 13.45 24.66 -10.71
C VAL A 69 12.12 24.76 -9.96
N LYS A 70 11.10 24.05 -10.43
CA LYS A 70 9.86 23.88 -9.67
C LYS A 70 10.17 23.13 -8.38
N ARG A 71 10.33 23.84 -7.27
CA ARG A 71 10.44 23.28 -5.93
C ARG A 71 9.08 23.43 -5.25
N ALA A 72 8.45 22.32 -4.87
CA ALA A 72 7.22 22.36 -4.08
C ALA A 72 7.49 22.82 -2.63
N SER A 73 8.71 22.59 -2.13
CA SER A 73 9.18 22.96 -0.80
C SER A 73 10.73 22.95 -0.73
N ASN A 74 11.30 23.29 0.41
CA ASN A 74 12.68 23.02 0.82
C ASN A 74 12.70 21.75 1.70
N PRO A 75 12.97 20.55 1.14
CA PRO A 75 12.82 19.28 1.84
C PRO A 75 13.62 19.17 3.14
N SER A 76 14.81 19.77 3.21
CA SER A 76 15.65 19.72 4.42
C SER A 76 15.08 20.52 5.60
N GLU A 77 14.23 21.51 5.34
CA GLU A 77 13.63 22.40 6.35
C GLU A 77 12.16 22.10 6.64
N LEU A 78 11.61 21.04 6.03
CA LEU A 78 10.25 20.61 6.32
C LEU A 78 10.13 20.13 7.75
N LYS A 79 9.03 20.52 8.39
CA LYS A 79 8.65 20.10 9.72
C LYS A 79 7.16 19.79 9.72
N ILE A 80 6.79 18.66 10.30
CA ILE A 80 5.40 18.31 10.57
C ILE A 80 4.86 19.30 11.61
N THR A 81 3.74 19.95 11.30
CA THR A 81 3.11 20.94 12.16
C THR A 81 1.76 20.49 12.71
N ASP A 82 1.08 19.57 12.04
CA ASP A 82 -0.22 19.08 12.49
C ASP A 82 -0.54 17.70 11.89
N MET A 83 -1.48 16.99 12.50
CA MET A 83 -2.07 15.75 12.00
C MET A 83 -3.54 15.68 12.39
N ARG A 84 -4.41 15.55 11.40
CA ARG A 84 -5.88 15.58 11.54
C ARG A 84 -6.50 14.44 10.75
N TYR A 85 -7.78 14.18 10.96
CA TYR A 85 -8.50 13.14 10.23
C TYR A 85 -9.87 13.61 9.71
N ALA A 86 -10.41 12.86 8.74
CA ALA A 86 -11.80 12.91 8.33
C ALA A 86 -12.31 11.46 8.21
N LEU A 87 -13.42 11.14 8.89
CA LEU A 87 -14.01 9.80 8.86
C LEU A 87 -15.03 9.71 7.72
N THR A 88 -14.75 8.87 6.73
CA THR A 88 -15.64 8.65 5.58
C THR A 88 -16.56 7.46 5.82
N SER A 89 -17.69 7.41 5.09
CA SER A 89 -18.62 6.28 5.11
C SER A 89 -18.16 5.09 4.24
N VAL A 90 -16.98 5.16 3.61
CA VAL A 90 -16.43 4.07 2.81
C VAL A 90 -16.24 2.85 3.74
N LEU A 91 -16.76 1.70 3.30
CA LEU A 91 -16.69 0.41 4.01
C LEU A 91 -17.12 0.49 5.49
N GLY A 92 -18.18 1.25 5.77
CA GLY A 92 -18.71 1.35 7.13
C GLY A 92 -17.83 2.12 8.10
N GLY A 93 -16.83 2.87 7.61
CA GLY A 93 -15.97 3.75 8.39
C GLY A 93 -14.50 3.62 8.02
N THR A 94 -13.98 4.58 7.27
CA THR A 94 -12.55 4.62 6.90
C THR A 94 -12.02 6.03 7.11
N ALA A 95 -10.97 6.17 7.94
CA ALA A 95 -10.45 7.49 8.32
C ALA A 95 -9.26 7.90 7.45
N ILE A 96 -9.41 9.02 6.74
CA ILE A 96 -8.32 9.67 6.00
C ILE A 96 -7.53 10.52 6.99
N ILE A 97 -6.21 10.34 7.02
CA ILE A 97 -5.26 11.14 7.80
C ILE A 97 -4.63 12.20 6.89
N ARG A 98 -4.56 13.43 7.40
CA ARG A 98 -3.84 14.53 6.78
C ARG A 98 -2.73 15.01 7.71
N ILE A 99 -1.50 15.07 7.22
CA ILE A 99 -0.34 15.61 7.93
C ILE A 99 0.08 16.92 7.25
N ASP A 100 0.02 18.03 7.99
CA ASP A 100 0.40 19.35 7.48
C ASP A 100 1.84 19.71 7.87
N THR A 101 2.46 20.61 7.08
CA THR A 101 3.85 21.05 7.29
C THR A 101 3.98 22.57 7.38
N ASN A 102 5.14 23.03 7.86
CA ASN A 102 5.52 24.45 7.94
C ASN A 102 5.70 25.16 6.58
N GLN A 103 5.57 24.45 5.45
CA GLN A 103 5.78 25.00 4.11
C GLN A 103 4.54 24.87 3.22
N GLY A 104 3.36 24.63 3.81
CA GLY A 104 2.08 24.66 3.11
C GLY A 104 1.74 23.40 2.31
N ILE A 105 2.64 22.42 2.21
CA ILE A 105 2.33 21.09 1.66
C ILE A 105 1.80 20.16 2.75
N TYR A 106 0.96 19.21 2.35
CA TYR A 106 0.38 18.19 3.21
C TYR A 106 0.45 16.80 2.57
N GLY A 107 0.46 15.77 3.42
CA GLY A 107 0.42 14.36 3.04
C GLY A 107 -0.88 13.71 3.41
N LEU A 108 -1.30 12.73 2.61
CA LEU A 108 -2.49 11.92 2.82
C LEU A 108 -2.10 10.47 3.13
N GLY A 109 -2.75 9.92 4.13
CA GLY A 109 -2.72 8.49 4.45
C GLY A 109 -4.08 8.04 4.94
N GLU A 110 -4.20 6.76 5.26
CA GLU A 110 -5.49 6.17 5.58
C GLU A 110 -5.34 5.09 6.64
N VAL A 111 -6.23 5.15 7.63
CA VAL A 111 -6.40 4.11 8.64
C VAL A 111 -7.32 3.04 8.05
N ARG A 112 -6.92 1.76 8.15
CA ARG A 112 -7.65 0.59 7.62
C ARG A 112 -9.15 0.63 7.95
N ASP A 113 -9.98 0.11 7.05
CA ASP A 113 -11.43 -0.03 7.21
C ASP A 113 -11.81 -0.59 8.59
N GLY A 114 -12.82 0.01 9.21
CA GLY A 114 -13.33 -0.40 10.53
C GLY A 114 -12.39 -0.11 11.70
N ALA A 115 -11.16 0.34 11.47
CA ALA A 115 -10.24 0.71 12.53
C ALA A 115 -10.51 2.12 13.08
N ASP A 116 -10.08 2.36 14.33
CA ASP A 116 -10.32 3.61 15.01
C ASP A 116 -9.25 4.67 14.66
N PRO A 117 -9.62 5.92 14.30
CA PRO A 117 -8.65 6.97 13.97
C PRO A 117 -7.70 7.30 15.13
N ARG A 118 -8.06 6.98 16.38
CA ARG A 118 -7.19 7.19 17.55
C ARG A 118 -5.88 6.42 17.46
N TYR A 119 -5.81 5.30 16.72
CA TYR A 119 -4.55 4.61 16.45
C TYR A 119 -3.54 5.51 15.72
N ALA A 120 -4.00 6.39 14.83
CA ALA A 120 -3.14 7.40 14.21
C ALA A 120 -2.91 8.59 15.16
N LEU A 121 -3.97 9.13 15.76
CA LEU A 121 -3.88 10.35 16.59
C LEU A 121 -2.93 10.21 17.79
N MET A 122 -2.84 9.03 18.39
CA MET A 122 -1.86 8.79 19.46
C MET A 122 -0.41 8.98 19.02
N LEU A 123 -0.12 8.87 17.72
CA LEU A 123 1.22 9.06 17.15
C LEU A 123 1.57 10.54 16.95
N LYS A 124 0.59 11.44 16.99
CA LYS A 124 0.76 12.87 16.69
C LYS A 124 1.88 13.48 17.52
N SER A 125 1.78 13.35 18.85
CA SER A 125 2.76 13.91 19.77
C SER A 125 4.18 13.46 19.48
N ARG A 126 4.38 12.25 18.92
CA ARG A 126 5.70 11.66 18.64
C ARG A 126 6.33 12.17 17.35
N ILE A 127 5.54 12.69 16.40
CA ILE A 127 6.03 13.09 15.08
C ILE A 127 6.06 14.61 14.85
N LEU A 128 5.37 15.42 15.68
CA LEU A 128 5.39 16.87 15.56
C LEU A 128 6.82 17.43 15.59
N GLY A 129 7.10 18.37 14.69
CA GLY A 129 8.41 19.01 14.52
C GLY A 129 9.46 18.19 13.78
N MET A 130 9.20 16.90 13.50
CA MET A 130 10.11 16.06 12.72
C MET A 130 10.06 16.40 11.22
N ASN A 131 11.14 16.13 10.52
CA ASN A 131 11.17 16.25 9.06
C ASN A 131 10.49 15.03 8.42
N PRO A 132 9.40 15.20 7.66
CA PRO A 132 8.63 14.09 7.11
C PRO A 132 9.38 13.29 6.04
N CYS A 133 10.47 13.82 5.47
CA CYS A 133 11.28 13.11 4.48
C CYS A 133 12.17 12.02 5.11
N ASN A 134 12.28 11.96 6.44
CA ASN A 134 12.98 10.88 7.16
C ASN A 134 12.05 9.70 7.48
N VAL A 135 11.34 9.21 6.45
CA VAL A 135 10.21 8.28 6.58
C VAL A 135 10.58 7.03 7.39
N GLU A 136 11.68 6.34 7.04
CA GLU A 136 12.07 5.10 7.72
C GLU A 136 12.40 5.30 9.21
N MET A 137 13.03 6.42 9.55
CA MET A 137 13.34 6.73 10.95
C MET A 137 12.05 6.95 11.75
N ILE A 138 11.12 7.75 11.20
CA ILE A 138 9.82 8.00 11.84
C ILE A 138 9.04 6.69 11.97
N PHE A 139 8.96 5.89 10.90
CA PHE A 139 8.32 4.58 10.92
C PHE A 139 8.91 3.69 12.02
N LYS A 140 10.24 3.58 12.12
CA LYS A 140 10.89 2.77 13.18
C LYS A 140 10.60 3.28 14.59
N ALA A 141 10.36 4.57 14.78
CA ALA A 141 9.98 5.14 16.06
C ALA A 141 8.52 4.79 16.44
N ILE A 142 7.61 4.80 15.45
CA ILE A 142 6.17 4.60 15.68
C ILE A 142 5.72 3.14 15.53
N LYS A 143 6.48 2.27 14.87
CA LYS A 143 6.04 0.89 14.57
C LYS A 143 5.73 0.03 15.79
N GLN A 144 6.25 0.43 16.95
CA GLN A 144 5.94 -0.22 18.22
C GLN A 144 4.48 -0.03 18.68
N PHE A 145 3.77 0.95 18.13
CA PHE A 145 2.38 1.26 18.48
C PHE A 145 1.35 0.65 17.53
N GLY A 146 1.80 -0.08 16.51
CA GLY A 146 0.93 -0.89 15.65
C GLY A 146 0.71 -2.28 16.22
N GLY A 147 -0.30 -2.98 15.69
CA GLY A 147 -0.62 -4.36 16.02
C GLY A 147 -1.18 -5.10 14.81
N GLN A 148 -1.52 -6.38 14.95
CA GLN A 148 -2.09 -7.14 13.83
C GLN A 148 -3.45 -6.57 13.40
N SER A 149 -3.83 -6.84 12.15
CA SER A 149 -5.09 -6.44 11.55
C SER A 149 -5.31 -4.92 11.66
N ARG A 150 -6.53 -4.50 12.00
CA ARG A 150 -6.97 -3.11 12.09
C ARG A 150 -6.16 -2.26 13.09
N GLN A 151 -5.44 -2.87 14.05
CA GLN A 151 -4.60 -2.12 15.00
C GLN A 151 -3.38 -1.47 14.34
N ALA A 152 -2.88 -2.01 13.22
CA ALA A 152 -1.77 -1.42 12.47
C ALA A 152 -2.16 -0.13 11.73
N GLY A 153 -3.46 0.11 11.52
CA GLY A 153 -3.97 1.17 10.64
C GLY A 153 -3.40 2.55 10.96
N GLY A 154 -3.20 2.86 12.24
CA GLY A 154 -2.61 4.14 12.67
C GLY A 154 -1.19 4.36 12.18
N VAL A 155 -0.31 3.37 12.34
CA VAL A 155 1.08 3.45 11.90
C VAL A 155 1.16 3.51 10.37
N CYS A 156 0.39 2.66 9.69
CA CYS A 156 0.39 2.60 8.23
C CYS A 156 -0.12 3.92 7.62
N ALA A 157 -1.17 4.52 8.21
CA ALA A 157 -1.69 5.81 7.77
C ALA A 157 -0.64 6.92 7.85
N VAL A 158 0.13 6.96 8.94
CA VAL A 158 1.22 7.94 9.09
C VAL A 158 2.29 7.69 8.03
N GLU A 159 2.75 6.45 7.85
CA GLU A 159 3.78 6.11 6.86
C GLU A 159 3.37 6.48 5.43
N MET A 160 2.12 6.19 5.05
CA MET A 160 1.55 6.60 3.76
C MET A 160 1.61 8.11 3.55
N ALA A 161 1.17 8.89 4.54
CA ALA A 161 1.17 10.34 4.49
C ALA A 161 2.59 10.92 4.40
N LEU A 162 3.57 10.27 5.03
CA LEU A 162 4.97 10.68 4.96
C LEU A 162 5.56 10.43 3.56
N TRP A 163 5.22 9.32 2.89
CA TRP A 163 5.64 9.10 1.50
C TRP A 163 4.98 10.04 0.51
N ASP A 164 3.71 10.37 0.73
CA ASP A 164 3.01 11.41 -0.05
C ASP A 164 3.73 12.76 0.10
N LEU A 165 4.04 13.17 1.33
CA LEU A 165 4.82 14.38 1.63
C LEU A 165 6.20 14.36 1.00
N CYS A 166 6.92 13.25 1.11
CA CYS A 166 8.27 13.11 0.58
C CYS A 166 8.26 13.24 -0.94
N GLY A 167 7.34 12.54 -1.63
CA GLY A 167 7.18 12.66 -3.08
C GLY A 167 6.80 14.08 -3.51
N LYS A 168 5.87 14.73 -2.80
CA LYS A 168 5.51 16.14 -3.04
C LYS A 168 6.71 17.07 -2.85
N ALA A 169 7.45 16.91 -1.76
CA ALA A 169 8.62 17.75 -1.43
C ALA A 169 9.73 17.66 -2.48
N TYR A 170 10.03 16.45 -2.95
CA TYR A 170 11.02 16.22 -4.00
C TYR A 170 10.47 16.35 -5.42
N ASN A 171 9.17 16.65 -5.57
CA ASN A 171 8.47 16.76 -6.85
C ASN A 171 8.63 15.48 -7.72
N VAL A 172 8.47 14.31 -7.11
CA VAL A 172 8.51 13.00 -7.75
C VAL A 172 7.37 12.09 -7.28
N PRO A 173 6.91 11.13 -8.10
CA PRO A 173 5.96 10.12 -7.65
C PRO A 173 6.55 9.25 -6.52
N ALA A 174 5.73 8.77 -5.60
CA ALA A 174 6.20 7.99 -4.44
C ALA A 174 7.00 6.73 -4.85
N TRP A 175 6.59 6.02 -5.91
CA TRP A 175 7.29 4.83 -6.42
C TRP A 175 8.75 5.13 -6.83
N GLN A 176 9.07 6.37 -7.23
CA GLN A 176 10.43 6.76 -7.61
C GLN A 176 11.38 6.67 -6.41
N LEU A 177 10.87 6.98 -5.22
CA LEU A 177 11.61 6.91 -3.97
C LEU A 177 11.70 5.49 -3.40
N LEU A 178 10.86 4.57 -3.90
CA LEU A 178 10.88 3.15 -3.54
C LEU A 178 11.82 2.31 -4.43
N GLY A 179 12.62 2.95 -5.30
CA GLY A 179 13.57 2.27 -6.18
C GLY A 179 13.16 2.20 -7.65
N GLY A 180 12.05 2.83 -8.04
CA GLY A 180 11.55 2.83 -9.41
C GLY A 180 10.28 2.00 -9.56
N ARG A 181 9.87 1.76 -10.81
CA ARG A 181 8.67 0.97 -11.12
C ARG A 181 8.94 -0.06 -12.21
N TYR A 182 8.30 -1.22 -12.10
CA TYR A 182 8.31 -2.31 -13.08
C TYR A 182 7.17 -2.20 -14.10
N ARG A 183 6.15 -1.37 -13.82
CA ARG A 183 4.92 -1.27 -14.62
C ARG A 183 4.32 0.13 -14.59
N ASP A 184 3.67 0.51 -15.69
CA ASP A 184 2.97 1.79 -15.85
C ASP A 184 1.47 1.71 -15.53
N LYS A 185 0.95 0.49 -15.36
CA LYS A 185 -0.42 0.18 -14.96
C LYS A 185 -0.41 -1.00 -14.00
N VAL A 186 -1.32 -0.98 -13.04
CA VAL A 186 -1.50 -2.03 -12.02
C VAL A 186 -2.78 -2.79 -12.34
N ARG A 187 -2.69 -4.11 -12.52
CA ARG A 187 -3.86 -4.98 -12.78
C ARG A 187 -4.71 -5.03 -11.52
N LEU A 188 -6.02 -4.82 -11.68
CA LEU A 188 -6.96 -4.92 -10.59
C LEU A 188 -7.70 -6.26 -10.63
N TYR A 189 -8.04 -6.78 -9.45
CA TYR A 189 -9.10 -7.77 -9.30
C TYR A 189 -10.28 -7.16 -8.55
N ALA A 190 -11.48 -7.66 -8.81
CA ALA A 190 -12.71 -7.19 -8.17
C ALA A 190 -13.66 -8.35 -7.92
N ASP A 191 -14.53 -8.19 -6.93
CA ASP A 191 -15.51 -9.22 -6.60
C ASP A 191 -16.50 -9.45 -7.74
N THR A 192 -16.95 -10.69 -7.85
CA THR A 192 -18.10 -11.05 -8.66
C THR A 192 -19.33 -10.36 -8.08
N PRO A 193 -20.11 -9.64 -8.89
CA PRO A 193 -21.32 -8.97 -8.42
C PRO A 193 -22.28 -9.96 -7.75
N GLU A 194 -22.90 -9.52 -6.66
CA GLU A 194 -24.08 -10.19 -6.12
C GLU A 194 -25.32 -9.86 -6.95
N ALA A 195 -26.25 -10.81 -7.09
CA ALA A 195 -27.50 -10.61 -7.80
C ALA A 195 -28.60 -11.53 -7.27
N GLY A 196 -29.87 -11.16 -7.52
CA GLY A 196 -31.02 -11.96 -7.08
C GLY A 196 -31.27 -13.21 -7.94
N SER A 197 -30.59 -13.35 -9.08
CA SER A 197 -30.72 -14.49 -10.00
C SER A 197 -29.42 -14.76 -10.76
N PRO A 198 -29.17 -16.01 -11.21
CA PRO A 198 -28.01 -16.33 -12.05
C PRO A 198 -27.95 -15.53 -13.36
N GLU A 199 -29.09 -15.25 -13.98
CA GLU A 199 -29.14 -14.50 -15.25
C GLU A 199 -28.76 -13.03 -15.06
N GLU A 200 -29.15 -12.43 -13.94
CA GLU A 200 -28.73 -11.08 -13.58
C GLU A 200 -27.24 -11.05 -13.21
N GLN A 201 -26.77 -12.03 -12.44
CA GLN A 201 -25.37 -12.15 -12.08
C GLN A 201 -24.48 -12.26 -13.34
N ALA A 202 -24.85 -13.09 -14.30
CA ALA A 202 -24.13 -13.25 -15.56
C ALA A 202 -24.04 -11.93 -16.35
N LYS A 203 -25.11 -11.11 -16.35
CA LYS A 203 -25.10 -9.78 -16.99
C LYS A 203 -24.14 -8.82 -16.28
N LEU A 204 -24.15 -8.80 -14.95
CA LEU A 204 -23.26 -7.93 -14.17
C LEU A 204 -21.80 -8.37 -14.30
N ILE A 205 -21.52 -9.68 -14.31
CA ILE A 205 -20.19 -10.23 -14.60
C ILE A 205 -19.72 -9.80 -15.99
N LYS A 206 -20.60 -9.89 -17.00
CA LYS A 206 -20.29 -9.44 -18.36
C LYS A 206 -19.96 -7.94 -18.39
N PHE A 207 -20.75 -7.12 -17.71
CA PHE A 207 -20.45 -5.70 -17.55
C PHE A 207 -19.09 -5.47 -16.86
N ARG A 208 -18.78 -6.21 -15.80
CA ARG A 208 -17.50 -6.11 -15.09
C ARG A 208 -16.30 -6.46 -15.97
N THR A 209 -16.43 -7.49 -16.79
CA THR A 209 -15.34 -8.02 -17.61
C THR A 209 -15.19 -7.29 -18.95
N GLU A 210 -16.27 -6.96 -19.65
CA GLU A 210 -16.24 -6.34 -20.98
C GLU A 210 -16.26 -4.81 -20.93
N ASP A 211 -17.16 -4.23 -20.12
CA ASP A 211 -17.35 -2.78 -20.04
C ASP A 211 -16.38 -2.14 -19.03
N GLN A 212 -16.27 -2.67 -17.82
CA GLN A 212 -15.32 -2.18 -16.82
C GLN A 212 -13.91 -2.73 -17.05
N GLY A 213 -13.74 -3.81 -17.83
CA GLY A 213 -12.45 -4.33 -18.29
C GLY A 213 -11.67 -5.15 -17.26
N TYR A 214 -12.30 -5.62 -16.18
CA TYR A 214 -11.61 -6.46 -15.19
C TYR A 214 -11.20 -7.79 -15.82
N THR A 215 -9.95 -8.15 -15.58
CA THR A 215 -9.35 -9.38 -16.12
C THR A 215 -9.05 -10.39 -15.03
N TRP A 216 -9.42 -10.13 -13.79
CA TRP A 216 -9.28 -11.02 -12.63
C TRP A 216 -10.47 -10.77 -11.71
N LEU A 217 -11.13 -11.83 -11.25
CA LEU A 217 -12.27 -11.72 -10.33
C LEU A 217 -12.02 -12.47 -9.01
N LYS A 218 -12.75 -12.09 -7.97
CA LYS A 218 -12.79 -12.78 -6.67
C LYS A 218 -14.25 -13.13 -6.35
N MET A 219 -14.53 -14.23 -5.68
CA MET A 219 -15.88 -14.59 -5.24
C MET A 219 -15.87 -15.13 -3.82
N ASP A 220 -16.96 -14.91 -3.10
CA ASP A 220 -17.11 -15.43 -1.75
C ASP A 220 -17.68 -16.85 -1.79
N ILE A 221 -17.11 -17.75 -0.98
CA ILE A 221 -17.65 -19.08 -0.75
C ILE A 221 -17.76 -19.28 0.75
N SER A 222 -18.85 -18.80 1.36
CA SER A 222 -19.02 -18.83 2.81
C SER A 222 -19.77 -20.07 3.29
N ILE A 223 -19.37 -20.61 4.45
CA ILE A 223 -20.19 -21.57 5.22
C ILE A 223 -21.59 -21.01 5.54
N GLY A 224 -21.77 -19.69 5.55
CA GLY A 224 -23.07 -19.03 5.68
C GLY A 224 -24.07 -19.45 4.59
N GLU A 225 -23.60 -19.80 3.39
CA GLU A 225 -24.42 -20.24 2.25
C GLU A 225 -25.07 -21.63 2.46
N LEU A 226 -24.68 -22.33 3.54
CA LEU A 226 -25.28 -23.59 3.95
C LEU A 226 -26.48 -23.40 4.88
N LYS A 227 -26.79 -22.16 5.28
CA LYS A 227 -27.93 -21.83 6.13
C LYS A 227 -29.22 -22.42 5.55
N GLY A 228 -29.99 -23.09 6.41
CA GLY A 228 -31.29 -23.65 6.05
C GLY A 228 -31.23 -24.88 5.14
N LYS A 229 -30.05 -25.44 4.85
CA LYS A 229 -29.88 -26.67 4.05
C LYS A 229 -29.59 -27.86 4.99
N PRO A 230 -30.56 -28.74 5.30
CA PRO A 230 -30.36 -29.81 6.28
C PRO A 230 -29.24 -30.80 5.90
N GLY A 231 -28.44 -31.20 6.89
CA GLY A 231 -27.39 -32.20 6.73
C GLY A 231 -26.10 -31.71 6.04
N THR A 232 -25.91 -30.40 5.89
CA THR A 232 -24.71 -29.79 5.28
C THR A 232 -23.61 -29.48 6.29
N VAL A 233 -23.98 -29.20 7.55
CA VAL A 233 -23.06 -28.79 8.62
C VAL A 233 -23.40 -29.51 9.91
N VAL A 234 -22.37 -29.89 10.67
CA VAL A 234 -22.45 -30.43 12.02
C VAL A 234 -21.99 -29.36 13.01
N ASN A 235 -22.66 -29.29 14.16
CA ASN A 235 -22.38 -28.34 15.25
C ASN A 235 -22.67 -26.85 14.96
N SER A 236 -23.30 -26.49 13.83
CA SER A 236 -23.58 -25.07 13.49
C SER A 236 -24.51 -24.40 14.51
N LYS A 237 -25.55 -25.11 14.98
CA LYS A 237 -26.59 -24.57 15.87
C LYS A 237 -26.07 -23.99 17.18
N PHE A 238 -24.94 -24.47 17.67
CA PHE A 238 -24.31 -23.94 18.89
C PHE A 238 -23.76 -22.53 18.66
N TRP A 239 -23.34 -22.22 17.44
CA TRP A 239 -22.67 -20.98 17.05
C TRP A 239 -23.58 -19.97 16.34
N GLU A 240 -24.78 -20.41 15.94
CA GLU A 240 -25.77 -19.56 15.28
C GLU A 240 -26.24 -18.44 16.23
N ASN A 241 -26.27 -17.21 15.72
CA ASN A 241 -26.84 -16.08 16.45
C ASN A 241 -28.38 -16.16 16.53
N ALA A 242 -29.02 -15.16 17.13
CA ALA A 242 -30.48 -15.12 17.27
C ALA A 242 -31.26 -15.17 15.94
N GLN A 243 -30.62 -14.87 14.81
CA GLN A 243 -31.19 -14.94 13.46
C GLN A 243 -30.86 -16.25 12.74
N GLY A 244 -30.19 -17.20 13.41
CA GLY A 244 -29.76 -18.47 12.83
C GLY A 244 -28.54 -18.32 11.90
N ASN A 245 -27.71 -17.30 12.07
CA ASN A 245 -26.54 -17.03 11.22
C ASN A 245 -25.23 -17.40 11.93
N LEU A 246 -24.31 -18.01 11.19
CA LEU A 246 -22.89 -18.09 11.55
C LEU A 246 -22.22 -16.74 11.23
N ALA A 247 -22.39 -15.76 12.13
CA ALA A 247 -21.95 -14.39 11.87
C ALA A 247 -20.43 -14.22 12.08
N GLN A 248 -19.66 -14.29 10.99
CA GLN A 248 -18.20 -14.15 10.97
C GLN A 248 -17.72 -12.83 11.60
N TRP A 249 -18.40 -11.73 11.30
CA TRP A 249 -18.13 -10.41 11.87
C TRP A 249 -19.18 -10.02 12.93
N GLY A 250 -19.71 -11.02 13.64
CA GLY A 250 -20.82 -10.87 14.59
C GLY A 250 -20.48 -10.04 15.84
N ASP A 251 -21.32 -10.19 16.87
CA ASP A 251 -21.21 -9.42 18.11
C ASP A 251 -19.83 -9.56 18.77
N GLN A 252 -19.02 -8.51 18.62
CA GLN A 252 -17.66 -8.40 19.15
C GLN A 252 -17.64 -8.33 20.68
N SER A 253 -18.75 -7.97 21.33
CA SER A 253 -18.84 -7.91 22.80
C SER A 253 -19.05 -9.29 23.45
N ASN A 254 -19.54 -10.26 22.68
CA ASN A 254 -19.72 -11.63 23.12
C ASN A 254 -18.46 -12.46 22.79
N TYR A 255 -17.60 -12.68 23.79
CA TYR A 255 -16.36 -13.46 23.64
C TYR A 255 -16.57 -14.91 23.18
N MET A 256 -17.78 -15.46 23.33
CA MET A 256 -18.14 -16.80 22.87
C MET A 256 -18.96 -16.77 21.58
N SER A 257 -19.03 -15.63 20.87
CA SER A 257 -19.67 -15.58 19.55
C SER A 257 -18.83 -16.35 18.52
N TYR A 258 -19.49 -16.79 17.44
CA TYR A 258 -18.83 -17.45 16.32
C TYR A 258 -17.65 -16.63 15.77
N GLY A 259 -17.87 -15.34 15.53
CA GLY A 259 -16.87 -14.41 15.01
C GLY A 259 -15.69 -14.16 15.95
N ASN A 260 -15.86 -14.36 17.26
CA ASN A 260 -14.79 -14.17 18.26
C ASN A 260 -14.08 -15.47 18.63
N THR A 261 -14.53 -16.62 18.11
CA THR A 261 -13.95 -17.91 18.39
C THR A 261 -12.92 -18.26 17.32
N LEU A 262 -11.71 -18.65 17.75
CA LEU A 262 -10.67 -19.10 16.84
C LEU A 262 -11.15 -20.26 15.98
N HIS A 263 -10.79 -20.27 14.69
CA HIS A 263 -11.34 -21.18 13.70
C HIS A 263 -11.36 -22.66 14.14
N PRO A 264 -10.27 -23.24 14.71
CA PRO A 264 -10.28 -24.64 15.11
C PRO A 264 -11.18 -24.94 16.33
N PHE A 265 -11.55 -23.93 17.11
CA PHE A 265 -12.29 -24.09 18.37
C PHE A 265 -13.80 -24.12 18.16
N THR A 266 -14.27 -23.83 16.94
CA THR A 266 -15.69 -23.95 16.61
C THR A 266 -16.13 -25.42 16.57
N GLN A 267 -15.23 -26.36 16.30
CA GLN A 267 -15.54 -27.77 16.03
C GLN A 267 -16.67 -27.97 15.01
N ILE A 268 -16.90 -26.98 14.13
CA ILE A 268 -17.85 -27.11 13.04
C ILE A 268 -17.25 -28.07 12.02
N GLN A 269 -18.07 -29.01 11.53
CA GLN A 269 -17.68 -29.92 10.45
C GLN A 269 -18.64 -29.78 9.29
N ILE A 270 -18.11 -29.56 8.09
CA ILE A 270 -18.88 -29.53 6.85
C ILE A 270 -18.97 -30.97 6.32
N THR A 271 -20.17 -31.39 5.95
CA THR A 271 -20.42 -32.74 5.40
C THR A 271 -20.07 -32.77 3.91
N ASP A 272 -20.01 -33.96 3.30
CA ASP A 272 -19.80 -34.06 1.84
C ASP A 272 -20.88 -33.30 1.06
N LYS A 273 -22.14 -33.40 1.52
CA LYS A 273 -23.25 -32.60 0.98
C LYS A 273 -22.99 -31.09 1.12
N GLY A 274 -22.42 -30.65 2.23
CA GLY A 274 -22.05 -29.24 2.44
C GLY A 274 -20.98 -28.78 1.44
N PHE A 275 -19.93 -29.56 1.24
CA PHE A 275 -18.90 -29.25 0.25
C PHE A 275 -19.43 -29.25 -1.18
N GLU A 276 -20.32 -30.18 -1.54
CA GLU A 276 -21.02 -30.17 -2.83
C GLU A 276 -21.83 -28.89 -3.04
N GLU A 277 -22.55 -28.43 -2.00
CA GLU A 277 -23.32 -27.17 -2.07
C GLU A 277 -22.42 -25.94 -2.22
N LEU A 278 -21.28 -25.89 -1.53
CA LEU A 278 -20.30 -24.81 -1.69
C LEU A 278 -19.63 -24.85 -3.08
N ALA A 279 -19.28 -26.04 -3.57
CA ALA A 279 -18.69 -26.22 -4.90
C ALA A 279 -19.63 -25.77 -6.03
N LYS A 280 -20.96 -25.87 -5.86
CA LYS A 280 -21.93 -25.33 -6.82
C LYS A 280 -21.83 -23.82 -6.99
N ILE A 281 -21.43 -23.08 -5.95
CA ILE A 281 -21.21 -21.62 -6.06
C ILE A 281 -20.07 -21.35 -7.03
N ALA A 282 -18.94 -22.04 -6.84
CA ALA A 282 -17.79 -21.95 -7.74
C ALA A 282 -18.14 -22.40 -9.16
N GLU A 283 -18.93 -23.47 -9.31
CA GLU A 283 -19.41 -23.96 -10.61
C GLU A 283 -20.25 -22.92 -11.35
N ASN A 284 -21.20 -22.31 -10.65
CA ASN A 284 -22.09 -21.30 -11.22
C ASN A 284 -21.28 -20.11 -11.72
N VAL A 285 -20.41 -19.54 -10.88
CA VAL A 285 -19.56 -18.41 -11.27
C VAL A 285 -18.62 -18.79 -12.40
N ARG A 286 -17.97 -19.96 -12.32
CA ARG A 286 -17.05 -20.43 -13.37
C ARG A 286 -17.76 -20.63 -14.71
N SER A 287 -19.02 -21.07 -14.70
CA SER A 287 -19.82 -21.22 -15.92
C SER A 287 -20.15 -19.89 -16.60
N MET A 288 -20.23 -18.79 -15.83
CA MET A 288 -20.50 -17.44 -16.33
C MET A 288 -19.23 -16.75 -16.83
N VAL A 289 -18.09 -16.97 -16.16
CA VAL A 289 -16.83 -16.26 -16.41
C VAL A 289 -15.94 -17.00 -17.42
N GLY A 290 -15.96 -18.34 -17.43
CA GLY A 290 -15.03 -19.16 -18.19
C GLY A 290 -13.65 -19.30 -17.53
N TYR A 291 -12.67 -19.79 -18.30
CA TYR A 291 -11.32 -20.13 -17.81
C TYR A 291 -10.21 -19.16 -18.24
N ASP A 292 -10.51 -18.20 -19.12
CA ASP A 292 -9.53 -17.19 -19.55
C ASP A 292 -9.27 -16.14 -18.47
N ILE A 293 -10.23 -15.93 -17.56
CA ILE A 293 -10.15 -14.99 -16.45
C ILE A 293 -9.86 -15.76 -15.14
N PRO A 294 -8.77 -15.43 -14.42
CA PRO A 294 -8.53 -15.97 -13.09
C PRO A 294 -9.67 -15.60 -12.13
N ILE A 295 -10.07 -16.58 -11.30
CA ILE A 295 -11.06 -16.37 -10.25
C ILE A 295 -10.47 -16.86 -8.94
N SER A 296 -10.42 -15.98 -7.96
CA SER A 296 -10.00 -16.25 -6.59
C SER A 296 -11.20 -16.46 -5.67
N THR A 297 -11.00 -17.08 -4.51
CA THR A 297 -12.09 -17.31 -3.54
C THR A 297 -11.69 -17.02 -2.10
N ASP A 298 -12.63 -16.48 -1.32
CA ASP A 298 -12.43 -16.01 0.06
C ASP A 298 -13.71 -16.14 0.92
N HIS A 299 -13.67 -15.63 2.17
CA HIS A 299 -14.75 -15.50 3.13
C HIS A 299 -15.41 -16.82 3.55
N TYR A 300 -14.59 -17.86 3.71
CA TYR A 300 -15.07 -19.22 4.01
C TYR A 300 -15.78 -19.37 5.35
N GLY A 301 -15.38 -18.59 6.35
CA GLY A 301 -15.83 -18.70 7.73
C GLY A 301 -14.87 -19.47 8.62
N HIS A 302 -15.28 -19.68 9.87
CA HIS A 302 -14.44 -20.20 10.95
C HIS A 302 -14.62 -21.71 11.13
N PHE A 303 -13.67 -22.49 10.62
CA PHE A 303 -13.57 -23.95 10.77
C PHE A 303 -12.11 -24.41 10.73
N ASP A 304 -11.83 -25.64 11.15
CA ASP A 304 -10.46 -26.16 11.22
C ASP A 304 -9.83 -26.46 9.84
N HIS A 305 -8.50 -26.63 9.82
CA HIS A 305 -7.73 -26.85 8.59
C HIS A 305 -8.12 -28.13 7.81
N ASN A 306 -8.69 -29.17 8.44
CA ASN A 306 -9.15 -30.35 7.71
C ASN A 306 -10.38 -30.04 6.86
N ASN A 307 -11.29 -29.19 7.36
CA ASN A 307 -12.38 -28.64 6.55
C ASN A 307 -11.81 -27.82 5.39
N GLY A 308 -10.76 -27.03 5.65
CA GLY A 308 -10.03 -26.30 4.61
C GLY A 308 -9.49 -27.20 3.49
N ILE A 309 -8.84 -28.31 3.83
CA ILE A 309 -8.34 -29.28 2.85
C ILE A 309 -9.50 -29.91 2.06
N ARG A 310 -10.56 -30.35 2.74
CA ARG A 310 -11.71 -30.98 2.08
C ARG A 310 -12.44 -30.01 1.15
N LEU A 311 -12.59 -28.75 1.55
CA LEU A 311 -13.13 -27.69 0.69
C LEU A 311 -12.22 -27.45 -0.51
N GLY A 312 -10.92 -27.28 -0.29
CA GLY A 312 -9.94 -27.09 -1.36
C GLY A 312 -10.00 -28.22 -2.40
N LYS A 313 -10.06 -29.48 -1.95
CA LYS A 313 -10.24 -30.65 -2.82
C LYS A 313 -11.55 -30.63 -3.62
N ALA A 314 -12.65 -30.19 -3.02
CA ALA A 314 -13.91 -30.03 -3.74
C ALA A 314 -13.83 -28.94 -4.83
N LEU A 315 -12.93 -27.96 -4.67
CA LEU A 315 -12.76 -26.82 -5.56
C LEU A 315 -11.65 -26.99 -6.62
N GLU A 316 -10.73 -27.96 -6.49
CA GLU A 316 -9.56 -28.14 -7.39
C GLU A 316 -9.92 -28.19 -8.88
N LYS A 317 -11.04 -28.84 -9.21
CA LYS A 317 -11.51 -28.98 -10.60
C LYS A 317 -11.83 -27.66 -11.29
N TYR A 318 -12.06 -26.57 -10.54
CA TYR A 318 -12.37 -25.24 -11.08
C TYR A 318 -11.13 -24.37 -11.34
N ARG A 319 -9.93 -24.88 -11.06
CA ARG A 319 -8.63 -24.20 -11.29
C ARG A 319 -8.67 -22.73 -10.85
N LEU A 320 -9.02 -22.53 -9.59
CA LEU A 320 -9.06 -21.21 -8.98
C LEU A 320 -7.65 -20.62 -8.88
N ALA A 321 -7.57 -19.30 -8.91
CA ALA A 321 -6.30 -18.59 -8.90
C ALA A 321 -5.64 -18.62 -7.52
N TRP A 322 -6.46 -18.57 -6.46
CA TRP A 322 -6.07 -18.91 -5.09
C TRP A 322 -7.28 -19.20 -4.20
N LEU A 323 -7.01 -19.82 -3.04
CA LEU A 323 -7.89 -19.88 -1.88
C LEU A 323 -7.33 -18.97 -0.77
N GLU A 324 -8.11 -17.98 -0.34
CA GLU A 324 -7.71 -16.90 0.56
C GLU A 324 -8.18 -17.12 2.00
N ASP A 325 -7.31 -16.93 2.99
CA ASP A 325 -7.69 -16.86 4.41
C ASP A 325 -8.61 -18.00 4.92
N ILE A 326 -8.42 -19.22 4.37
CA ILE A 326 -9.16 -20.43 4.78
C ILE A 326 -9.04 -20.65 6.30
N ILE A 327 -7.87 -20.35 6.85
CA ILE A 327 -7.61 -20.32 8.29
C ILE A 327 -6.76 -19.09 8.64
N SER A 328 -6.75 -18.70 9.92
CA SER A 328 -5.86 -17.63 10.39
C SER A 328 -4.39 -17.88 10.01
N TRP A 329 -3.73 -16.83 9.52
CA TRP A 329 -2.31 -16.80 9.18
C TRP A 329 -1.37 -17.21 10.32
N GLU A 330 -1.83 -17.07 11.58
CA GLU A 330 -1.05 -17.44 12.78
C GLU A 330 -0.67 -18.92 12.80
N TYR A 331 -1.44 -19.78 12.12
CA TYR A 331 -1.23 -21.22 12.08
C TYR A 331 -0.34 -21.65 10.89
N THR A 332 0.89 -21.14 10.82
CA THR A 332 1.82 -21.42 9.70
C THR A 332 1.99 -22.92 9.38
N ASP A 333 2.05 -23.80 10.39
CA ASP A 333 2.19 -25.24 10.17
C ASP A 333 0.91 -25.90 9.62
N HIS A 334 -0.27 -25.39 10.00
CA HIS A 334 -1.51 -25.82 9.39
C HIS A 334 -1.63 -25.31 7.95
N TRP A 335 -1.22 -24.06 7.67
CA TRP A 335 -1.12 -23.54 6.31
C TRP A 335 -0.21 -24.41 5.45
N LYS A 336 0.96 -24.81 5.97
CA LYS A 336 1.85 -25.75 5.28
C LYS A 336 1.15 -27.06 4.95
N THR A 337 0.44 -27.63 5.92
CA THR A 337 -0.34 -28.86 5.73
C THR A 337 -1.42 -28.69 4.65
N ILE A 338 -2.11 -27.55 4.60
CA ILE A 338 -3.11 -27.24 3.57
C ILE A 338 -2.44 -27.12 2.20
N SER A 339 -1.40 -26.30 2.07
CA SER A 339 -0.70 -26.07 0.79
C SER A 339 -0.10 -27.37 0.23
N ASP A 340 0.45 -28.26 1.06
CA ASP A 340 0.96 -29.57 0.61
C ASP A 340 -0.15 -30.51 0.14
N ALA A 341 -1.35 -30.35 0.66
CA ALA A 341 -2.47 -31.23 0.34
C ALA A 341 -3.21 -30.82 -0.94
N LEU A 342 -3.08 -29.56 -1.40
CA LEU A 342 -3.89 -28.99 -2.46
C LEU A 342 -3.08 -28.67 -3.73
N GLU A 343 -3.70 -28.84 -4.89
CA GLU A 343 -3.15 -28.34 -6.17
C GLU A 343 -3.52 -26.87 -6.43
N THR A 344 -4.57 -26.37 -5.79
CA THR A 344 -5.00 -24.97 -5.91
C THR A 344 -4.09 -24.09 -5.06
N PRO A 345 -3.56 -22.96 -5.59
CA PRO A 345 -2.73 -22.05 -4.82
C PRO A 345 -3.42 -21.55 -3.56
N THR A 346 -2.67 -21.36 -2.48
CA THR A 346 -3.15 -20.76 -1.24
C THR A 346 -2.56 -19.38 -1.02
N THR A 347 -3.33 -18.51 -0.35
CA THR A 347 -2.90 -17.15 -0.03
C THR A 347 -3.40 -16.74 1.36
N THR A 348 -2.61 -15.93 2.05
CA THR A 348 -3.01 -15.24 3.28
C THR A 348 -2.12 -14.04 3.55
N GLY A 349 -2.60 -13.10 4.39
CA GLY A 349 -1.73 -12.09 4.98
C GLY A 349 -2.32 -10.70 5.17
N GLU A 350 -3.59 -10.47 4.86
CA GLU A 350 -4.19 -9.12 4.93
C GLU A 350 -4.15 -8.53 6.35
N ASP A 351 -4.15 -9.40 7.36
CA ASP A 351 -4.11 -9.05 8.78
C ASP A 351 -2.71 -8.99 9.38
N ILE A 352 -1.66 -9.22 8.59
CA ILE A 352 -0.29 -9.31 9.11
C ILE A 352 0.39 -7.94 9.11
N TYR A 353 0.87 -7.51 10.28
CA TYR A 353 1.62 -6.28 10.49
C TYR A 353 3.13 -6.52 10.56
N LEU A 354 3.90 -5.97 9.60
CA LEU A 354 5.37 -6.05 9.48
C LEU A 354 5.91 -7.35 8.86
N LEU A 355 7.03 -7.21 8.14
CA LEU A 355 7.75 -8.31 7.48
C LEU A 355 8.06 -9.47 8.43
N LYS A 356 8.40 -9.18 9.70
CA LYS A 356 8.81 -10.22 10.66
C LYS A 356 7.77 -11.33 10.84
N TYR A 357 6.48 -11.06 10.64
CA TYR A 357 5.41 -12.06 10.78
C TYR A 357 5.01 -12.70 9.44
N PHE A 358 5.42 -12.13 8.30
CA PHE A 358 5.37 -12.82 7.00
C PHE A 358 6.47 -13.87 6.85
N LYS A 359 7.64 -13.65 7.47
CA LYS A 359 8.80 -14.54 7.35
C LYS A 359 8.48 -16.02 7.63
N PRO A 360 7.76 -16.41 8.70
CA PRO A 360 7.41 -17.81 8.92
C PRO A 360 6.64 -18.46 7.76
N LEU A 361 5.69 -17.73 7.15
CA LEU A 361 4.93 -18.21 6.00
C LEU A 361 5.83 -18.40 4.78
N ILE A 362 6.70 -17.42 4.51
CA ILE A 362 7.61 -17.41 3.36
C ILE A 362 8.71 -18.47 3.50
N ASP A 363 9.40 -18.49 4.64
CA ASP A 363 10.55 -19.38 4.91
C ASP A 363 10.14 -20.85 4.87
N LYS A 364 8.92 -21.16 5.34
CA LYS A 364 8.36 -22.52 5.29
C LYS A 364 7.66 -22.84 3.96
N LYS A 365 7.46 -21.85 3.08
CA LYS A 365 6.59 -21.96 1.89
C LYS A 365 5.22 -22.53 2.28
N ALA A 366 4.64 -21.94 3.31
CA ALA A 366 3.33 -22.35 3.85
C ALA A 366 2.16 -21.86 2.98
N VAL A 367 2.42 -20.89 2.11
CA VAL A 367 1.48 -20.35 1.11
C VAL A 367 2.20 -20.17 -0.22
N ASP A 368 1.45 -20.20 -1.31
CA ASP A 368 1.95 -19.99 -2.66
C ASP A 368 2.03 -18.49 -3.03
N ILE A 369 1.18 -17.69 -2.38
CA ILE A 369 1.05 -16.25 -2.59
C ILE A 369 0.97 -15.57 -1.22
N ILE A 370 1.70 -14.47 -1.03
CA ILE A 370 1.52 -13.59 0.13
C ILE A 370 0.52 -12.47 -0.19
N HIS A 371 -0.27 -12.08 0.81
CA HIS A 371 -1.39 -11.17 0.61
C HIS A 371 -1.40 -9.95 1.54
N PRO A 372 -0.36 -9.10 1.55
CA PRO A 372 -0.37 -7.94 2.43
C PRO A 372 -1.46 -6.92 2.06
N ASP A 373 -2.13 -6.39 3.07
CA ASP A 373 -2.84 -5.11 2.99
C ASP A 373 -1.85 -4.00 3.38
N LEU A 374 -1.65 -2.98 2.53
CA LEU A 374 -0.72 -1.88 2.82
C LEU A 374 -1.11 -1.05 4.07
N ALA A 375 -2.41 -0.91 4.35
CA ALA A 375 -2.96 -0.27 5.54
C ALA A 375 -2.84 -1.12 6.81
N SER A 376 -2.42 -2.39 6.71
CA SER A 376 -2.08 -3.23 7.86
C SER A 376 -0.62 -3.66 7.93
N SER A 377 0.10 -3.77 6.82
CA SER A 377 1.41 -4.43 6.76
C SER A 377 2.60 -3.51 7.08
N GLY A 378 2.39 -2.19 7.08
CA GLY A 378 3.38 -1.21 7.50
C GLY A 378 3.56 -0.02 6.56
N GLY A 379 2.67 0.15 5.57
CA GLY A 379 2.78 1.21 4.58
C GLY A 379 3.74 0.86 3.43
N LEU A 380 4.02 1.82 2.54
CA LEU A 380 4.61 1.56 1.23
C LEU A 380 5.96 0.84 1.31
N LEU A 381 6.87 1.26 2.21
CA LEU A 381 8.22 0.69 2.25
C LEU A 381 8.24 -0.69 2.88
N GLU A 382 7.50 -0.91 3.98
CA GLU A 382 7.46 -2.21 4.65
C GLU A 382 6.71 -3.24 3.80
N THR A 383 5.61 -2.87 3.14
CA THR A 383 4.90 -3.73 2.18
C THR A 383 5.78 -4.10 0.99
N LYS A 384 6.56 -3.16 0.45
CA LYS A 384 7.54 -3.48 -0.60
C LYS A 384 8.58 -4.48 -0.09
N ARG A 385 9.12 -4.30 1.13
CA ARG A 385 10.08 -5.23 1.73
C ARG A 385 9.51 -6.64 1.92
N ILE A 386 8.21 -6.74 2.22
CA ILE A 386 7.48 -8.01 2.25
C ILE A 386 7.49 -8.66 0.86
N GLY A 387 7.15 -7.91 -0.18
CA GLY A 387 7.23 -8.36 -1.56
C GLY A 387 8.63 -8.82 -1.98
N ASP A 388 9.65 -8.00 -1.73
CA ASP A 388 11.05 -8.29 -2.06
C ASP A 388 11.53 -9.58 -1.35
N TYR A 389 11.17 -9.78 -0.08
CA TYR A 389 11.56 -10.99 0.66
C TYR A 389 10.84 -12.24 0.14
N ALA A 390 9.56 -12.13 -0.24
CA ALA A 390 8.83 -13.23 -0.88
C ALA A 390 9.39 -13.56 -2.27
N GLU A 391 9.84 -12.54 -3.03
CA GLU A 391 10.46 -12.71 -4.34
C GLU A 391 11.70 -13.59 -4.27
N GLU A 392 12.57 -13.40 -3.26
CA GLU A 392 13.76 -14.23 -3.05
C GLU A 392 13.42 -15.72 -2.84
N ALA A 393 12.23 -16.01 -2.31
CA ALA A 393 11.72 -17.37 -2.12
C ALA A 393 10.95 -17.94 -3.34
N GLY A 394 10.77 -17.14 -4.39
CA GLY A 394 9.95 -17.49 -5.55
C GLY A 394 8.44 -17.42 -5.30
N ILE A 395 8.01 -16.68 -4.28
CA ILE A 395 6.60 -16.52 -3.88
C ILE A 395 6.06 -15.21 -4.48
N ALA A 396 4.87 -15.29 -5.06
CA ALA A 396 4.20 -14.14 -5.66
C ALA A 396 3.44 -13.30 -4.62
N MET A 397 3.08 -12.08 -4.98
CA MET A 397 2.34 -11.15 -4.11
C MET A 397 1.05 -10.67 -4.77
N ALA A 398 -0.09 -10.94 -4.15
CA ALA A 398 -1.34 -10.23 -4.38
C ALA A 398 -1.51 -9.19 -3.27
N MET A 399 -2.17 -8.06 -3.55
CA MET A 399 -2.35 -7.01 -2.54
C MET A 399 -3.82 -6.81 -2.22
N HIS A 400 -4.15 -6.91 -0.93
CA HIS A 400 -5.48 -6.61 -0.40
C HIS A 400 -5.66 -5.09 -0.35
N GLN A 401 -6.85 -4.62 -0.69
CA GLN A 401 -7.21 -3.21 -0.63
C GLN A 401 -8.71 -3.03 -0.47
N ALA A 402 -9.08 -2.61 0.73
CA ALA A 402 -10.43 -2.24 1.09
C ALA A 402 -10.39 -0.87 1.78
N GLY A 403 -10.49 0.21 1.00
CA GLY A 403 -10.28 1.56 1.52
C GLY A 403 -10.72 2.68 0.58
N THR A 404 -10.36 3.92 0.88
CA THR A 404 -10.64 5.07 -0.01
C THR A 404 -9.60 5.15 -1.14
N PRO A 405 -9.76 6.07 -2.12
CA PRO A 405 -8.73 6.28 -3.15
C PRO A 405 -7.35 6.65 -2.59
N VAL A 406 -7.26 7.12 -1.33
CA VAL A 406 -5.98 7.45 -0.68
C VAL A 406 -5.12 6.20 -0.49
N SER A 407 -5.62 5.19 0.24
CA SER A 407 -4.88 3.92 0.39
C SER A 407 -4.73 3.18 -0.94
N PHE A 408 -5.73 3.27 -1.82
CA PHE A 408 -5.65 2.68 -3.15
C PHE A 408 -4.46 3.22 -3.95
N MET A 409 -4.28 4.54 -4.02
CA MET A 409 -3.15 5.10 -4.75
C MET A 409 -1.81 4.79 -4.09
N ALA A 410 -1.74 4.72 -2.75
CA ALA A 410 -0.55 4.20 -2.06
C ALA A 410 -0.22 2.76 -2.49
N ASN A 411 -1.23 1.89 -2.58
CA ASN A 411 -1.08 0.54 -3.12
C ASN A 411 -0.62 0.54 -4.58
N VAL A 412 -1.16 1.42 -5.44
CA VAL A 412 -0.73 1.54 -6.84
C VAL A 412 0.77 1.86 -6.94
N HIS A 413 1.27 2.77 -6.10
CA HIS A 413 2.70 3.09 -6.06
C HIS A 413 3.55 1.91 -5.57
N CYS A 414 3.13 1.23 -4.50
CA CYS A 414 3.83 0.07 -3.96
C CYS A 414 3.84 -1.11 -4.96
N ALA A 415 2.69 -1.43 -5.54
CA ALA A 415 2.53 -2.43 -6.58
C ALA A 415 3.39 -2.10 -7.81
N ALA A 416 3.46 -0.84 -8.23
CA ALA A 416 4.31 -0.43 -9.34
C ALA A 416 5.80 -0.70 -9.05
N ALA A 417 6.24 -0.52 -7.80
CA ALA A 417 7.63 -0.71 -7.36
C ALA A 417 8.00 -2.16 -7.01
N THR A 418 7.07 -3.12 -7.05
CA THR A 418 7.29 -4.50 -6.58
C THR A 418 7.25 -5.50 -7.73
N GLN A 419 8.29 -6.32 -7.92
CA GLN A 419 8.43 -7.13 -9.13
C GLN A 419 7.44 -8.31 -9.17
N ASN A 420 7.39 -9.11 -8.10
CA ASN A 420 6.56 -10.33 -7.95
C ASN A 420 5.05 -10.07 -7.75
N PHE A 421 4.58 -8.84 -8.01
CA PHE A 421 3.19 -8.43 -7.89
C PHE A 421 2.29 -9.06 -8.98
N LEU A 422 1.12 -9.58 -8.58
CA LEU A 422 0.10 -10.20 -9.43
C LEU A 422 -1.06 -9.25 -9.76
N ALA A 423 -1.81 -8.83 -8.75
CA ALA A 423 -3.00 -8.00 -8.86
C ALA A 423 -3.31 -7.29 -7.52
N LEU A 424 -4.02 -6.17 -7.62
CA LEU A 424 -4.43 -5.32 -6.50
C LEU A 424 -5.96 -5.35 -6.41
N GLU A 425 -6.49 -5.57 -5.22
CA GLU A 425 -7.93 -5.54 -5.01
C GLU A 425 -8.54 -4.17 -5.31
N HIS A 426 -9.77 -4.18 -5.77
CA HIS A 426 -10.61 -2.99 -5.82
C HIS A 426 -12.01 -3.30 -5.30
N HIS A 427 -12.12 -3.30 -3.97
CA HIS A 427 -13.35 -3.67 -3.26
C HIS A 427 -14.50 -2.64 -3.44
N SER A 428 -14.19 -1.38 -3.76
CA SER A 428 -15.18 -0.30 -3.89
C SER A 428 -15.71 -0.08 -5.32
N VAL A 429 -15.55 -1.06 -6.21
CA VAL A 429 -15.93 -0.96 -7.64
C VAL A 429 -17.39 -0.56 -7.89
N ASP A 430 -18.28 -0.92 -6.96
CA ASP A 430 -19.73 -0.67 -7.04
C ASP A 430 -20.17 0.63 -6.36
N LEU A 431 -19.24 1.48 -5.91
CA LEU A 431 -19.51 2.81 -5.35
C LEU A 431 -19.26 3.91 -6.41
N PRO A 432 -20.29 4.43 -7.10
CA PRO A 432 -20.09 5.33 -8.26
C PRO A 432 -19.37 6.64 -7.94
N TRP A 433 -19.42 7.08 -6.68
CA TRP A 433 -18.80 8.31 -6.19
C TRP A 433 -17.40 8.10 -5.61
N TRP A 434 -16.93 6.86 -5.46
CA TRP A 434 -15.68 6.54 -4.76
C TRP A 434 -14.46 7.20 -5.43
N GLU A 435 -14.30 7.08 -6.75
CA GLU A 435 -13.20 7.76 -7.46
C GLU A 435 -13.26 9.30 -7.32
N SER A 436 -14.46 9.85 -7.13
CA SER A 436 -14.67 11.31 -7.04
C SER A 436 -14.26 11.91 -5.70
N LEU A 437 -13.89 11.09 -4.70
CA LEU A 437 -13.31 11.53 -3.43
C LEU A 437 -11.96 12.23 -3.62
N VAL A 438 -11.29 11.98 -4.74
CA VAL A 438 -9.98 12.56 -5.07
C VAL A 438 -9.96 13.14 -6.48
N LYS A 439 -8.96 13.97 -6.75
CA LYS A 439 -8.60 14.45 -8.08
C LYS A 439 -7.17 14.02 -8.37
N THR A 440 -6.92 13.47 -9.54
CA THR A 440 -5.55 13.21 -9.99
C THR A 440 -4.88 14.53 -10.37
N THR A 441 -3.63 14.68 -9.97
CA THR A 441 -2.86 15.93 -10.16
C THR A 441 -2.21 16.03 -11.55
N ASP A 442 -2.18 14.92 -12.31
CA ASP A 442 -1.74 14.87 -13.71
C ASP A 442 -2.90 14.86 -14.71
N GLY A 443 -4.15 14.94 -14.24
CA GLY A 443 -5.36 14.94 -15.07
C GLY A 443 -5.70 13.60 -15.72
N ARG A 444 -4.94 12.53 -15.44
CA ARG A 444 -5.25 11.19 -15.95
C ARG A 444 -6.37 10.55 -15.14
N LYS A 445 -7.12 9.64 -15.75
CA LYS A 445 -8.07 8.80 -15.01
C LYS A 445 -7.33 7.93 -14.01
N MET A 446 -7.90 7.73 -12.82
CA MET A 446 -7.31 6.83 -11.82
C MET A 446 -7.38 5.38 -12.29
N ILE A 447 -8.54 4.94 -12.79
CA ILE A 447 -8.76 3.59 -13.31
C ILE A 447 -9.10 3.64 -14.81
N THR A 448 -8.64 2.66 -15.57
CA THR A 448 -9.00 2.48 -16.99
C THR A 448 -9.06 1.00 -17.31
N LYS A 449 -10.28 0.52 -17.60
CA LYS A 449 -10.55 -0.85 -18.07
C LYS A 449 -9.92 -1.93 -17.18
N GLY A 450 -10.20 -1.93 -15.88
CA GLY A 450 -9.69 -2.95 -14.93
C GLY A 450 -8.23 -2.78 -14.52
N TYR A 451 -7.60 -1.64 -14.84
CA TYR A 451 -6.24 -1.31 -14.43
C TYR A 451 -6.20 0.06 -13.77
N ALA A 452 -5.48 0.18 -12.66
CA ALA A 452 -5.11 1.48 -12.12
C ALA A 452 -3.96 2.09 -12.93
N ASN A 453 -4.06 3.36 -13.27
CA ASN A 453 -2.99 4.09 -13.92
C ASN A 453 -1.95 4.54 -12.89
N VAL A 454 -0.69 4.15 -13.10
CA VAL A 454 0.41 4.63 -12.24
C VAL A 454 0.70 6.09 -12.57
N PRO A 455 0.75 7.00 -11.57
CA PRO A 455 1.17 8.38 -11.80
C PRO A 455 2.63 8.42 -12.27
N LEU A 456 2.90 8.93 -13.48
CA LEU A 456 4.24 8.85 -14.08
C LEU A 456 5.13 10.04 -13.72
N SER A 457 4.52 11.20 -13.50
CA SER A 457 5.23 12.45 -13.16
C SER A 457 4.56 13.22 -12.02
N ALA A 458 3.36 12.79 -11.60
CA ALA A 458 2.60 13.45 -10.55
C ALA A 458 3.29 13.23 -9.18
N PRO A 459 3.62 14.28 -8.42
CA PRO A 459 4.31 14.14 -7.15
C PRO A 459 3.51 13.42 -6.06
N GLY A 460 4.20 12.75 -5.13
CA GLY A 460 3.56 12.06 -4.01
C GLY A 460 2.73 10.87 -4.47
N LEU A 461 1.51 10.75 -3.95
CA LEU A 461 0.52 9.75 -4.39
C LEU A 461 -0.17 10.15 -5.71
N GLY A 462 0.13 11.33 -6.26
CA GLY A 462 -0.47 11.82 -7.50
C GLY A 462 -1.92 12.29 -7.36
N ILE A 463 -2.44 12.43 -6.14
CA ILE A 463 -3.83 12.80 -5.85
C ILE A 463 -3.95 13.95 -4.84
N GLU A 464 -5.08 14.64 -4.91
CA GLU A 464 -5.57 15.60 -3.92
C GLU A 464 -7.01 15.26 -3.53
N LEU A 465 -7.42 15.59 -2.31
CA LEU A 465 -8.80 15.37 -1.89
C LEU A 465 -9.76 16.30 -2.63
N ASN A 466 -10.89 15.75 -3.06
CA ASN A 466 -12.04 16.54 -3.47
C ASN A 466 -12.90 16.84 -2.23
N GLU A 467 -12.56 17.92 -1.51
CA GLU A 467 -13.16 18.20 -0.20
C GLU A 467 -14.69 18.23 -0.20
N ASP A 468 -15.32 18.74 -1.26
CA ASP A 468 -16.77 18.83 -1.35
C ASP A 468 -17.42 17.45 -1.37
N VAL A 469 -16.83 16.51 -2.12
CA VAL A 469 -17.32 15.13 -2.20
C VAL A 469 -17.01 14.40 -0.90
N VAL A 470 -15.82 14.58 -0.31
CA VAL A 470 -15.49 13.98 0.99
C VAL A 470 -16.48 14.41 2.07
N LYS A 471 -16.84 15.70 2.14
CA LYS A 471 -17.83 16.24 3.10
C LYS A 471 -19.22 15.61 2.93
N GLN A 472 -19.63 15.31 1.70
CA GLN A 472 -20.91 14.65 1.41
C GLN A 472 -20.93 13.19 1.92
N HIS A 473 -19.77 12.53 1.93
CA HIS A 473 -19.62 11.12 2.29
C HIS A 473 -18.89 10.90 3.61
N LEU A 474 -18.96 11.86 4.54
CA LEU A 474 -18.52 11.64 5.92
C LEU A 474 -19.41 10.62 6.61
N ASP A 475 -18.84 9.83 7.51
CA ASP A 475 -19.58 8.86 8.31
C ASP A 475 -20.63 9.56 9.19
N LYS A 476 -21.70 8.85 9.56
CA LYS A 476 -22.75 9.42 10.43
C LYS A 476 -22.29 9.62 11.88
N ARG A 477 -21.27 8.87 12.33
CA ARG A 477 -20.70 8.93 13.68
C ARG A 477 -19.86 10.18 13.91
N ASP A 478 -19.27 10.72 12.85
CA ASP A 478 -18.43 11.92 12.92
C ASP A 478 -18.52 12.72 11.61
N LYS A 479 -19.09 13.93 11.70
CA LYS A 479 -19.27 14.86 10.58
C LYS A 479 -18.21 15.96 10.55
N THR A 480 -17.20 15.90 11.42
CA THR A 480 -16.11 16.86 11.38
C THR A 480 -15.21 16.59 10.19
N PHE A 481 -14.66 17.66 9.60
CA PHE A 481 -13.76 17.58 8.46
C PHE A 481 -12.42 18.21 8.82
N PHE A 482 -11.41 17.38 9.13
CA PHE A 482 -10.09 17.81 9.59
C PHE A 482 -10.18 18.87 10.70
N ALA A 483 -11.00 18.62 11.72
CA ALA A 483 -11.07 19.46 12.90
C ALA A 483 -9.71 19.46 13.65
N PRO A 484 -9.41 20.52 14.42
CA PRO A 484 -8.20 20.55 15.24
C PRO A 484 -8.16 19.40 16.25
N THR A 485 -7.00 18.76 16.38
CA THR A 485 -6.75 17.60 17.27
C THR A 485 -5.68 17.93 18.32
N LYS A 486 -5.73 19.15 18.87
CA LYS A 486 -4.67 19.72 19.74
C LYS A 486 -4.43 18.91 21.02
N GLU A 487 -5.44 18.20 21.49
CA GLU A 487 -5.36 17.32 22.65
C GLU A 487 -4.37 16.17 22.47
N TRP A 488 -3.93 15.90 21.23
CA TRP A 488 -2.94 14.87 20.90
C TRP A 488 -1.51 15.41 20.72
N ASP A 489 -1.30 16.73 20.81
CA ASP A 489 0.02 17.35 20.56
C ASP A 489 1.05 16.96 21.63
N GLU A 490 0.59 16.78 22.88
CA GLU A 490 1.45 16.62 24.05
C GLU A 490 1.29 15.26 24.75
N ARG A 491 0.31 14.43 24.33
CA ARG A 491 0.05 13.12 24.96
C ARG A 491 1.15 12.10 24.65
N ARG A 492 2.07 11.93 25.60
CA ARG A 492 3.20 10.99 25.50
C ARG A 492 3.28 10.06 26.71
N SER A 493 3.89 8.91 26.51
CA SER A 493 4.28 7.95 27.56
C SER A 493 5.79 7.71 27.51
N HIS A 494 6.34 6.99 28.49
CA HIS A 494 7.72 6.52 28.42
C HIS A 494 7.82 5.33 27.45
N ASP A 495 7.99 5.63 26.17
CA ASP A 495 7.86 4.67 25.06
C ASP A 495 9.09 3.76 24.84
N ARG A 496 9.88 3.51 25.87
CA ARG A 496 11.06 2.65 25.78
C ARG A 496 10.63 1.20 25.97
N ILE A 497 11.06 0.31 25.06
CA ILE A 497 10.73 -1.13 25.08
C ILE A 497 11.86 -2.03 25.58
N PHE A 498 12.92 -1.45 26.13
CA PHE A 498 14.11 -2.17 26.65
C PHE A 498 14.72 -1.42 27.85
N SER A 499 15.51 -2.12 28.66
CA SER A 499 16.16 -1.56 29.86
C SER A 499 17.39 -0.74 29.54
#